data_AF-B0DHM9-F1
#
_entry.id   AF-B0DHM9-F1
#
_cell.length_a   1.000
_cell.length_b   1.000
_cell.length_c   1.000
_cell.angle_alpha   90.00
_cell.angle_beta   90.00
_cell.angle_gamma   90.00
#
_symmetry.space_group_name_H-M   'P 1'
#
loop_
_entity.id
_entity.type
_entity.pdbx_description
1 polymer ?
#
loop_
_entity_poly.entity_id
_entity_poly.type
_entity_poly.pdbx_seq_one_letter_code
_entity_poly.pdbx_strand_id
1 'polypeptide(L)'
;MSGFPKSAGFVASSTFLTTTCQLVKGNQQRLRATCKHSAVGETTWAVLPEPRYGYYRLYDEDGALASKTSFDSEDSSLGRIDTHSIAPPQTVSSLSFQVTKAEGFVTRTVKVYQDMDGEVLMSDNDHLPLQAQAYLGHLEDEPITIVCSQENSMTPLSAVDLSLLTQIRGGVAWNPSETHQAD
;
A
#
# COMPACT_ATOMS: atom_id res chain seq x y z
N MET A 1 59.95 5.28 -29.04
CA MET A 1 58.85 5.03 -29.99
C MET A 1 58.66 3.51 -30.07
N SER A 2 57.78 2.92 -29.25
CA SER A 2 56.32 2.77 -29.43
C SER A 2 55.95 1.79 -30.56
N GLY A 3 55.36 0.64 -30.20
CA GLY A 3 54.82 -0.34 -31.15
C GLY A 3 54.21 -1.57 -30.48
N PHE A 4 52.98 -1.41 -29.99
CA PHE A 4 52.03 -2.40 -29.42
C PHE A 4 51.99 -3.80 -30.06
N PRO A 5 51.77 -4.87 -29.28
CA PRO A 5 51.06 -6.06 -29.76
C PRO A 5 49.54 -5.95 -29.54
N LYS A 6 48.82 -6.46 -30.55
CA LYS A 6 47.38 -6.36 -30.81
C LYS A 6 46.52 -7.17 -29.83
N SER A 7 45.36 -6.62 -29.48
CA SER A 7 44.28 -7.29 -28.75
C SER A 7 43.33 -8.04 -29.69
N ALA A 8 42.94 -9.24 -29.30
CA ALA A 8 41.66 -9.92 -29.61
C ALA A 8 41.59 -11.04 -28.57
N GLY A 9 40.62 -11.15 -27.66
CA GLY A 9 39.18 -10.97 -27.74
C GLY A 9 38.63 -12.07 -26.84
N PHE A 10 38.48 -11.79 -25.54
CA PHE A 10 38.01 -12.76 -24.55
C PHE A 10 36.48 -12.70 -24.52
N VAL A 11 35.83 -13.82 -24.91
CA VAL A 11 34.39 -14.03 -24.76
C VAL A 11 34.10 -14.20 -23.28
N ALA A 12 33.63 -13.13 -22.62
CA ALA A 12 33.20 -13.20 -21.24
C ALA A 12 31.84 -13.91 -21.17
N SER A 13 31.86 -15.14 -20.66
CA SER A 13 30.69 -15.88 -20.20
C SER A 13 30.00 -15.07 -19.09
N SER A 14 28.75 -14.66 -19.34
CA SER A 14 27.92 -13.95 -18.36
C SER A 14 27.66 -14.88 -17.18
N THR A 15 28.40 -14.68 -16.09
CA THR A 15 28.25 -15.43 -14.85
C THR A 15 27.76 -14.46 -13.79
N PHE A 16 26.62 -14.83 -13.21
CA PHE A 16 25.86 -14.22 -12.12
C PHE A 16 26.69 -13.39 -11.13
N LEU A 17 26.30 -12.12 -10.97
CA LEU A 17 26.84 -11.19 -9.98
C LEU A 17 26.56 -11.73 -8.57
N THR A 18 27.59 -12.24 -7.93
CA THR A 18 27.61 -12.56 -6.50
C THR A 18 28.03 -11.28 -5.76
N THR A 19 27.06 -10.54 -5.25
CA THR A 19 27.32 -9.45 -4.31
C THR A 19 27.83 -10.07 -3.01
N THR A 20 29.11 -9.84 -2.73
CA THR A 20 29.78 -10.22 -1.48
C THR A 20 29.44 -9.19 -0.42
N CYS A 21 28.61 -9.54 0.56
CA CYS A 21 28.51 -8.83 1.82
C CYS A 21 29.53 -9.42 2.80
N GLN A 22 30.46 -8.60 3.28
CA GLN A 22 31.47 -8.99 4.26
C GLN A 22 30.82 -9.22 5.64
N LEU A 23 30.97 -10.43 6.16
CA LEU A 23 30.55 -10.85 7.49
C LEU A 23 31.59 -10.36 8.53
N VAL A 24 31.21 -9.40 9.37
CA VAL A 24 31.96 -9.09 10.60
C VAL A 24 31.70 -10.22 11.61
N LYS A 25 32.76 -10.90 12.04
CA LYS A 25 32.69 -11.97 13.05
C LYS A 25 32.41 -11.37 14.43
N GLY A 26 31.26 -11.69 15.01
CA GLY A 26 30.90 -11.34 16.38
C GLY A 26 29.99 -12.39 17.01
N ASN A 27 30.63 -13.33 17.72
CA ASN A 27 30.12 -14.26 18.73
C ASN A 27 28.87 -15.14 18.48
N GLN A 28 29.07 -16.43 18.74
CA GLN A 28 28.13 -17.54 18.52
C GLN A 28 26.95 -17.50 19.51
N GLN A 29 25.75 -17.17 19.03
CA GLN A 29 24.55 -17.81 19.56
C GLN A 29 23.61 -18.20 18.43
N ARG A 30 23.39 -19.51 18.35
CA ARG A 30 22.72 -20.27 17.30
C ARG A 30 21.22 -19.99 17.32
N LEU A 31 20.75 -19.01 16.55
CA LEU A 31 19.34 -18.96 16.18
C LEU A 31 19.12 -19.87 14.97
N ARG A 32 18.48 -21.02 15.23
CA ARG A 32 18.03 -21.94 14.19
C ARG A 32 16.95 -21.23 13.38
N ALA A 33 17.28 -20.74 12.19
CA ALA A 33 16.28 -20.51 11.16
C ALA A 33 15.81 -21.89 10.66
N THR A 34 14.73 -22.41 11.24
CA THR A 34 14.01 -23.52 10.60
C THR A 34 13.15 -22.92 9.51
N CYS A 35 13.71 -22.79 8.31
CA CYS A 35 12.92 -22.60 7.11
C CYS A 35 12.04 -23.84 6.96
N LYS A 36 10.78 -23.75 7.40
CA LYS A 36 9.76 -24.74 7.08
C LYS A 36 9.37 -24.54 5.62
N HIS A 37 10.20 -25.02 4.70
CA HIS A 37 9.73 -25.28 3.35
C HIS A 37 8.95 -26.60 3.41
N SER A 38 7.68 -26.52 3.82
CA SER A 38 6.78 -27.66 3.74
C SER A 38 6.48 -27.94 2.27
N ALA A 39 7.24 -28.87 1.70
CA ALA A 39 6.84 -29.55 0.49
C ALA A 39 5.65 -30.47 0.81
N VAL A 40 4.43 -30.09 0.42
CA VAL A 40 3.30 -31.01 0.30
C VAL A 40 2.35 -30.53 -0.80
N GLY A 41 2.20 -31.38 -1.82
CA GLY A 41 0.90 -31.64 -2.46
C GLY A 41 0.56 -30.79 -3.68
N GLU A 42 0.87 -31.32 -4.86
CA GLU A 42 0.12 -30.99 -6.08
C GLU A 42 -1.37 -31.28 -5.85
N THR A 43 -2.22 -30.27 -6.07
CA THR A 43 -3.63 -30.46 -6.40
C THR A 43 -3.95 -29.46 -7.50
N THR A 44 -4.28 -29.99 -8.67
CA THR A 44 -4.81 -29.26 -9.82
C THR A 44 -6.15 -28.62 -9.46
N TRP A 45 -6.09 -27.38 -8.98
CA TRP A 45 -7.18 -26.42 -8.97
C TRP A 45 -6.58 -25.10 -9.48
N ALA A 46 -7.33 -24.34 -10.28
CA ALA A 46 -6.84 -23.15 -10.98
C ALA A 46 -5.82 -22.37 -10.14
N VAL A 47 -4.65 -22.07 -10.72
CA VAL A 47 -3.58 -21.28 -10.07
C VAL A 47 -4.15 -19.90 -9.75
N LEU A 48 -4.81 -19.78 -8.62
CA LEU A 48 -5.17 -18.51 -8.05
C LEU A 48 -3.84 -17.86 -7.65
N PRO A 49 -3.57 -16.63 -8.09
CA PRO A 49 -2.37 -15.93 -7.66
C PRO A 49 -2.35 -15.91 -6.13
N GLU A 50 -1.23 -16.29 -5.54
CA GLU A 50 -1.07 -16.20 -4.09
C GLU A 50 -1.40 -14.75 -3.68
N PRO A 51 -2.32 -14.55 -2.72
CA PRO A 51 -2.72 -13.20 -2.35
C PRO A 51 -1.52 -12.48 -1.74
N ARG A 52 -1.19 -11.32 -2.32
CA ARG A 52 -0.09 -10.48 -1.88
C ARG A 52 -0.63 -9.48 -0.86
N TYR A 53 -0.17 -9.59 0.38
CA TYR A 53 -0.62 -8.73 1.47
C TYR A 53 0.43 -7.68 1.82
N GLY A 54 -0.02 -6.43 1.93
CA GLY A 54 0.71 -5.37 2.62
C GLY A 54 0.25 -5.29 4.07
N TYR A 55 1.20 -5.28 4.99
CA TYR A 55 0.99 -5.15 6.43
C TYR A 55 1.11 -3.70 6.85
N TYR A 56 0.20 -3.25 7.70
CA TYR A 56 0.17 -1.88 8.20
C TYR A 56 -0.23 -1.84 9.66
N ARG A 57 0.20 -0.81 10.38
CA ARG A 57 -0.07 -0.62 11.80
C ARG A 57 -0.78 0.70 12.02
N LEU A 58 -1.91 0.67 12.72
CA LEU A 58 -2.71 1.87 12.98
C LEU A 58 -2.36 2.51 14.31
N TYR A 59 -2.30 3.84 14.30
CA TYR A 59 -2.14 4.67 15.48
C TYR A 59 -3.13 5.84 15.44
N ASP A 60 -3.54 6.32 16.60
CA ASP A 60 -4.23 7.59 16.78
C ASP A 60 -3.56 8.43 17.88
N GLU A 61 -4.23 9.48 18.35
CA GLU A 61 -3.69 10.37 19.39
C GLU A 61 -3.59 9.69 20.77
N ASP A 62 -4.34 8.62 21.02
CA ASP A 62 -4.32 7.82 22.24
C ASP A 62 -3.29 6.67 22.16
N GLY A 63 -2.80 6.34 20.97
CA GLY A 63 -1.73 5.37 20.74
C GLY A 63 -2.08 4.33 19.68
N ALA A 64 -1.73 3.06 19.92
CA ALA A 64 -2.02 1.99 18.97
C ALA A 64 -3.52 1.77 18.83
N LEU A 65 -4.03 1.83 17.60
CA LEU A 65 -5.45 1.74 17.27
C LEU A 65 -5.78 0.34 16.72
N ALA A 66 -6.87 -0.26 17.18
CA ALA A 66 -7.29 -1.56 16.69
C ALA A 66 -7.81 -1.50 15.23
N SER A 67 -7.21 -2.31 14.36
CA SER A 67 -7.61 -2.53 12.97
C SER A 67 -8.75 -3.53 12.89
N LYS A 68 -9.76 -3.22 12.07
CA LYS A 68 -10.85 -4.14 11.69
C LYS A 68 -10.38 -5.23 10.74
N THR A 69 -9.30 -5.00 10.00
CA THR A 69 -8.64 -6.02 9.17
C THR A 69 -7.48 -6.71 9.88
N SER A 70 -7.42 -6.62 11.21
CA SER A 70 -6.51 -7.42 12.03
C SER A 70 -6.73 -8.91 11.77
N PHE A 71 -5.60 -9.63 11.71
CA PHE A 71 -5.58 -11.08 11.50
C PHE A 71 -4.99 -11.82 12.69
N ASP A 72 -4.26 -11.11 13.55
CA ASP A 72 -3.68 -11.62 14.77
C ASP A 72 -4.52 -11.16 15.97
N SER A 73 -4.76 -12.07 16.91
CA SER A 73 -5.43 -11.76 18.17
C SER A 73 -4.49 -11.10 19.18
N GLU A 74 -3.18 -11.34 19.07
CA GLU A 74 -2.18 -10.77 19.96
C GLU A 74 -1.89 -9.30 19.62
N ASP A 75 -2.01 -8.95 18.34
CA ASP A 75 -1.77 -7.60 17.84
C ASP A 75 -2.96 -7.06 17.06
N SER A 76 -3.92 -6.50 17.79
CA SER A 76 -5.10 -5.89 17.18
C SER A 76 -4.78 -4.65 16.35
N SER A 77 -3.60 -4.05 16.50
CA SER A 77 -3.19 -2.85 15.76
C SER A 77 -2.59 -3.14 14.39
N LEU A 78 -2.20 -4.39 14.15
CA LEU A 78 -1.61 -4.85 12.90
C LEU A 78 -2.72 -5.33 11.95
N GLY A 79 -2.94 -4.54 10.90
CA GLY A 79 -3.84 -4.86 9.81
C GLY A 79 -3.12 -5.42 8.60
N ARG A 80 -3.88 -6.10 7.74
CA ARG A 80 -3.41 -6.51 6.40
C ARG A 80 -4.37 -6.04 5.32
N ILE A 81 -3.82 -5.70 4.15
CA ILE A 81 -4.58 -5.33 2.96
C ILE A 81 -4.03 -6.04 1.74
N ASP A 82 -4.91 -6.47 0.84
CA ASP A 82 -4.49 -7.07 -0.42
C ASP A 82 -3.96 -5.99 -1.37
N THR A 83 -2.75 -6.18 -1.88
CA THR A 83 -2.08 -5.17 -2.72
C THR A 83 -2.71 -5.04 -4.10
N HIS A 84 -3.38 -6.09 -4.60
CA HIS A 84 -4.11 -6.03 -5.87
C HIS A 84 -5.40 -5.22 -5.78
N SER A 85 -5.95 -5.07 -4.57
CA SER A 85 -7.10 -4.21 -4.31
C SER A 85 -6.76 -2.73 -4.48
N ILE A 86 -5.49 -2.33 -4.42
CA ILE A 86 -5.07 -0.94 -4.57
C ILE A 86 -5.02 -0.58 -6.05
N ALA A 87 -5.87 0.37 -6.45
CA ALA A 87 -5.98 0.80 -7.83
C ALA A 87 -4.66 1.46 -8.31
N PRO A 88 -4.23 1.20 -9.56
CA PRO A 88 -3.24 2.05 -10.24
C PRO A 88 -3.74 3.50 -10.22
N PRO A 89 -2.91 4.50 -9.86
CA PRO A 89 -1.44 4.54 -9.90
C PRO A 89 -0.65 4.05 -8.66
N GLN A 90 -1.26 3.26 -7.75
CA GLN A 90 -0.58 2.69 -6.56
C GLN A 90 0.22 3.73 -5.78
N THR A 91 -0.42 4.83 -5.40
CA THR A 91 0.18 5.89 -4.58
C THR A 91 -0.20 5.74 -3.10
N VAL A 92 0.45 6.52 -2.24
CA VAL A 92 0.09 6.63 -0.81
C VAL A 92 -1.37 7.01 -0.64
N SER A 93 -1.92 7.95 -1.44
CA SER A 93 -3.36 8.25 -1.42
C SER A 93 -4.26 7.07 -1.75
N SER A 94 -3.81 6.21 -2.67
CA SER A 94 -4.58 5.03 -3.08
C SER A 94 -4.59 3.98 -1.97
N LEU A 95 -3.44 3.81 -1.28
CA LEU A 95 -3.33 2.97 -0.09
C LEU A 95 -4.18 3.51 1.07
N SER A 96 -4.02 4.79 1.41
CA SER A 96 -4.73 5.42 2.53
C SER A 96 -6.24 5.39 2.32
N PHE A 97 -6.71 5.61 1.08
CA PHE A 97 -8.11 5.45 0.71
C PHE A 97 -8.61 4.02 0.94
N GLN A 98 -7.84 3.01 0.55
CA GLN A 98 -8.25 1.62 0.69
C GLN A 98 -8.24 1.15 2.15
N VAL A 99 -7.24 1.57 2.94
CA VAL A 99 -7.22 1.34 4.39
C VAL A 99 -8.40 2.05 5.05
N THR A 100 -8.62 3.33 4.72
CA THR A 100 -9.75 4.12 5.22
C THR A 100 -11.10 3.45 4.91
N LYS A 101 -11.25 2.89 3.72
CA LYS A 101 -12.45 2.15 3.31
C LYS A 101 -12.61 0.85 4.09
N ALA A 102 -11.53 0.09 4.28
CA ALA A 102 -11.55 -1.16 5.02
C ALA A 102 -11.84 -0.95 6.51
N GLU A 103 -11.31 0.13 7.08
CA GLU A 103 -11.45 0.50 8.49
C GLU A 103 -12.69 1.36 8.77
N GLY A 104 -13.26 2.00 7.75
CA GLY A 104 -14.44 2.88 7.86
C GLY A 104 -14.13 4.26 8.45
N PHE A 105 -12.97 4.84 8.15
CA PHE A 105 -12.58 6.18 8.62
C PHE A 105 -13.14 7.31 7.73
N VAL A 106 -14.41 7.71 7.93
CA VAL A 106 -15.05 8.70 7.03
C VAL A 106 -14.55 10.14 7.22
N THR A 107 -14.07 10.50 8.41
CA THR A 107 -13.74 11.91 8.78
C THR A 107 -12.39 12.03 9.50
N ARG A 108 -11.45 11.12 9.22
CA ARG A 108 -10.12 11.16 9.84
C ARG A 108 -9.08 11.55 8.79
N THR A 109 -8.13 12.38 9.20
CA THR A 109 -6.94 12.65 8.41
C THR A 109 -5.97 11.49 8.61
N VAL A 110 -5.56 10.87 7.51
CA VAL A 110 -4.69 9.70 7.52
C VAL A 110 -3.32 10.11 7.01
N LYS A 111 -2.28 9.88 7.81
CA LYS A 111 -0.88 10.08 7.45
C LYS A 111 -0.20 8.72 7.38
N VAL A 112 0.65 8.53 6.37
CA VAL A 112 1.35 7.26 6.14
C VAL A 112 2.85 7.49 6.30
N TYR A 113 3.48 6.66 7.08
CA TYR A 113 4.92 6.65 7.35
C TYR A 113 5.52 5.33 6.88
N GLN A 114 6.73 5.40 6.34
CA GLN A 114 7.40 4.23 5.78
C GLN A 114 7.86 3.24 6.85
N ASP A 115 8.23 3.73 8.02
CA ASP A 115 8.82 2.96 9.11
C ASP A 115 7.91 2.94 10.36
N MET A 116 8.23 2.05 11.29
CA MET A 116 7.54 1.94 12.59
C MET A 116 7.85 3.10 13.54
N ASP A 117 9.00 3.75 13.33
CA ASP A 117 9.48 4.83 14.19
C ASP A 117 8.76 6.16 13.91
N GLY A 118 8.10 6.27 12.75
CA GLY A 118 7.40 7.49 12.32
C GLY A 118 8.36 8.58 11.81
N GLU A 119 9.58 8.21 11.42
CA GLU A 119 10.63 9.15 11.03
C GLU A 119 10.43 9.64 9.58
N VAL A 120 9.99 8.75 8.69
CA VAL A 120 9.81 9.07 7.27
C VAL A 120 8.33 9.15 6.91
N LEU A 121 7.79 10.38 6.93
CA LEU A 121 6.45 10.68 6.42
C LEU A 121 6.43 10.65 4.89
N MET A 122 5.47 9.91 4.33
CA MET A 122 5.27 9.84 2.88
C MET A 122 4.28 10.90 2.41
N SER A 123 4.50 11.42 1.20
CA SER A 123 3.56 12.28 0.50
C SER A 123 2.48 11.45 -0.18
N ASP A 124 1.27 11.99 -0.24
CA ASP A 124 0.11 11.43 -0.92
C ASP A 124 0.37 10.98 -2.37
N ASN A 125 1.25 11.70 -3.09
CA ASN A 125 1.61 11.40 -4.47
C ASN A 125 2.78 10.42 -4.62
N ASP A 126 3.40 10.00 -3.53
CA ASP A 126 4.51 9.05 -3.59
C ASP A 126 4.02 7.71 -4.11
N HIS A 127 4.76 7.14 -5.06
CA HIS A 127 4.47 5.85 -5.63
C HIS A 127 4.93 4.72 -4.71
N LEU A 128 4.03 3.76 -4.48
CA LEU A 128 4.31 2.55 -3.73
C LEU A 128 4.44 1.39 -4.72
N PRO A 129 5.65 0.81 -4.90
CA PRO A 129 5.86 -0.29 -5.84
C PRO A 129 5.34 -1.62 -5.25
N LEU A 130 4.03 -1.71 -4.98
CA LEU A 130 3.38 -2.86 -4.34
C LEU A 130 3.44 -4.16 -5.18
N GLN A 131 3.80 -4.04 -6.45
CA GLN A 131 4.03 -5.16 -7.37
C GLN A 131 5.50 -5.64 -7.40
N ALA A 132 6.43 -4.93 -6.74
CA ALA A 132 7.82 -5.34 -6.65
C ALA A 132 7.97 -6.65 -5.86
N GLN A 133 9.11 -7.32 -6.03
CA GLN A 133 9.40 -8.57 -5.32
C GLN A 133 9.67 -8.35 -3.83
N ALA A 134 10.20 -7.18 -3.48
CA ALA A 134 10.25 -6.64 -2.13
C ALA A 134 9.61 -5.26 -2.17
N TYR A 135 8.62 -5.03 -1.32
CA TYR A 135 7.88 -3.77 -1.24
C TYR A 135 7.67 -3.39 0.22
N LEU A 136 7.33 -2.12 0.44
CA LEU A 136 7.12 -1.53 1.75
C LEU A 136 5.95 -2.24 2.46
N GLY A 137 6.13 -2.69 3.69
CA GLY A 137 5.10 -3.45 4.40
C GLY A 137 4.91 -4.87 3.88
N HIS A 138 5.89 -5.46 3.19
CA HIS A 138 5.80 -6.86 2.74
C HIS A 138 5.90 -7.86 3.91
N LEU A 139 6.51 -7.46 5.02
CA LEU A 139 6.68 -8.27 6.22
C LEU A 139 5.83 -7.73 7.37
N GLU A 140 5.33 -8.64 8.19
CA GLU A 140 4.59 -8.36 9.42
C GLU A 140 5.46 -7.68 10.50
N ASP A 141 6.76 -7.95 10.52
CA ASP A 141 7.74 -7.29 11.40
C ASP A 141 8.16 -5.89 10.92
N GLU A 142 7.94 -5.56 9.64
CA GLU A 142 8.24 -4.26 9.05
C GLU A 142 6.99 -3.64 8.39
N PRO A 143 5.92 -3.40 9.16
CA PRO A 143 4.67 -2.87 8.64
C PRO A 143 4.77 -1.38 8.34
N ILE A 144 3.89 -0.91 7.44
CA ILE A 144 3.70 0.52 7.18
C ILE A 144 2.99 1.16 8.37
N THR A 145 3.47 2.30 8.87
CA THR A 145 2.79 2.99 9.97
C THR A 145 1.76 3.96 9.43
N ILE A 146 0.54 3.88 9.94
CA ILE A 146 -0.58 4.72 9.53
C ILE A 146 -1.14 5.42 10.76
N VAL A 147 -1.07 6.75 10.77
CA VAL A 147 -1.56 7.58 11.87
C VAL A 147 -2.86 8.25 11.45
N CYS A 148 -3.93 8.00 12.21
CA CYS A 148 -5.26 8.55 12.00
C CYS A 148 -5.55 9.59 13.08
N SER A 149 -5.57 10.86 12.70
CA SER A 149 -6.05 11.92 13.59
C SER A 149 -7.50 12.25 13.27
N GLN A 150 -8.29 12.55 14.29
CA GLN A 150 -9.59 13.16 14.05
C GLN A 150 -9.34 14.53 13.45
N GLU A 151 -9.97 14.83 12.31
CA GLU A 151 -10.03 16.21 11.87
C GLU A 151 -10.89 16.94 12.91
N ASN A 152 -10.26 17.60 13.86
CA ASN A 152 -10.93 18.61 14.65
C ASN A 152 -11.14 19.82 13.73
N SER A 153 -12.01 19.69 12.73
CA SER A 153 -12.62 20.84 12.07
C SER A 153 -13.58 21.49 13.04
N MET A 154 -13.03 22.05 14.11
CA MET A 154 -13.62 23.19 14.77
C MET A 154 -13.31 24.43 13.91
N THR A 155 -13.68 24.40 12.63
CA THR A 155 -14.45 25.54 12.14
C THR A 155 -15.83 25.31 12.74
N PRO A 156 -16.29 26.10 13.73
CA PRO A 156 -17.70 26.09 14.02
C PRO A 156 -18.45 26.26 12.70
N LEU A 157 -19.45 25.43 12.46
CA LEU A 157 -20.43 25.60 11.38
C LEU A 157 -21.27 26.86 11.66
N SER A 158 -20.63 28.01 11.84
CA SER A 158 -21.22 29.30 11.58
C SER A 158 -20.76 29.69 10.17
N ALA A 159 -21.64 29.44 9.20
CA ALA A 159 -21.55 29.91 7.82
C ALA A 159 -20.66 29.11 6.83
N VAL A 160 -20.79 27.78 6.80
CA VAL A 160 -20.79 27.11 5.48
C VAL A 160 -22.23 26.99 5.02
N ASP A 161 -22.48 27.79 3.99
CA ASP A 161 -23.74 28.15 3.39
C ASP A 161 -24.48 26.90 2.88
N LEU A 162 -25.61 26.58 3.51
CA LEU A 162 -26.55 25.54 3.06
C LEU A 162 -27.17 25.88 1.68
N SER A 163 -26.79 26.98 1.03
CA SER A 163 -27.25 27.37 -0.30
C SER A 163 -26.83 26.42 -1.42
N LEU A 164 -25.72 25.68 -1.26
CA LEU A 164 -25.25 24.79 -2.32
C LEU A 164 -26.11 23.53 -2.48
N LEU A 165 -26.95 23.19 -1.49
CA LEU A 165 -27.81 22.00 -1.56
C LEU A 165 -29.20 22.29 -2.15
N THR A 166 -29.61 23.55 -2.29
CA THR A 166 -31.01 23.87 -2.62
C THR A 166 -31.27 24.28 -4.07
N GLN A 167 -30.26 24.36 -4.95
CA GLN A 167 -30.48 24.91 -6.30
C GLN A 167 -30.72 23.88 -7.42
N ILE A 168 -30.72 22.57 -7.15
CA ILE A 168 -31.17 21.59 -8.14
C ILE A 168 -32.70 21.45 -8.07
N ARG A 169 -33.42 22.55 -8.33
CA ARG A 169 -34.83 22.49 -8.74
C ARG A 169 -34.84 22.33 -10.26
N GLY A 170 -34.56 21.11 -10.72
CA GLY A 170 -34.76 20.69 -12.10
C GLY A 170 -36.25 20.56 -12.39
N GLY A 171 -36.93 21.67 -12.65
CA GLY A 171 -38.29 21.69 -13.18
C GLY A 171 -38.26 21.61 -14.70
N VAL A 172 -37.98 20.43 -15.27
CA VAL A 172 -38.36 20.14 -16.66
C VAL A 172 -39.75 19.52 -16.61
N ALA A 173 -40.75 20.32 -16.95
CA ALA A 173 -42.05 19.79 -17.33
C ALA A 173 -41.87 19.04 -18.66
N TRP A 174 -41.69 17.73 -18.57
CA TRP A 174 -41.74 16.86 -19.74
C TRP A 174 -43.15 16.97 -20.34
N ASN A 175 -43.27 17.49 -21.56
CA ASN A 175 -44.51 17.48 -22.31
C ASN A 175 -44.32 16.64 -23.58
N PRO A 176 -44.87 15.41 -23.66
CA PRO A 176 -44.73 14.57 -24.84
C PRO A 176 -45.96 14.71 -25.73
N SER A 177 -45.95 15.67 -26.65
CA SER A 177 -46.83 15.63 -27.82
C SER A 177 -46.38 16.59 -28.92
N GLU A 178 -45.36 16.20 -29.68
CA GLU A 178 -45.22 16.66 -31.06
C GLU A 178 -45.11 15.44 -31.98
N THR A 179 -46.26 15.09 -32.56
CA THR A 179 -46.38 14.18 -33.69
C THR A 179 -45.75 14.83 -34.92
N HIS A 180 -44.60 14.32 -35.34
CA HIS A 180 -44.05 14.59 -36.67
C HIS A 180 -44.95 13.92 -37.73
N GLN A 181 -45.70 14.73 -38.48
CA GLN A 181 -46.19 14.33 -39.80
C GLN A 181 -45.14 14.72 -40.85
N ALA A 182 -44.70 13.73 -41.62
CA ALA A 182 -43.96 13.93 -42.85
C ALA A 182 -44.96 14.21 -43.98
N ASP A 183 -44.68 15.26 -44.76
CA ASP A 183 -45.27 15.51 -46.07
C ASP A 183 -44.39 14.82 -47.15
#